data_AF-X1C8I7-F1
#
_entry.id   AF-X1C8I7-F1
#
_cell.length_a   1.000
_cell.length_b   1.000
_cell.length_c   1.000
_cell.angle_alpha   90.00
_cell.angle_beta   90.00
_cell.angle_gamma   90.00
#
_symmetry.space_group_name_H-M   'P 1'
#
loop_
_entity.id
_entity.type
_entity.pdbx_description
1 polymer ?
#
loop_
_entity_poly.entity_id
_entity_poly.type
_entity_poly.pdbx_seq_one_letter_code
_entity_poly.pdbx_strand_id
1 'polypeptide(L)'
;MSSKHTRTGARRSGDDYQDIIALDVMVKILEHPDRYEWIQVEADDYGALDDIVSLRTDGSYVVKQVKFAVNPEEDTLDWEYLLAQKKGKNGAPLKSLLQKWSSSLERILADSKLHEASLIKGRIQA
;
A
#
# COMPACT_ATOMS: atom_id res chain seq x y z
N MET A 1 -7.26 -21.31 -20.56
CA MET A 1 -7.98 -20.04 -20.77
C MET A 1 -6.97 -18.92 -20.61
N SER A 2 -6.90 -18.02 -21.60
CA SER A 2 -5.80 -17.06 -21.75
C SER A 2 -6.02 -15.87 -20.81
N SER A 3 -5.08 -15.64 -19.88
CA SER A 3 -5.06 -14.46 -19.02
C SER A 3 -4.98 -13.21 -19.90
N LYS A 4 -6.01 -12.37 -19.87
CA LYS A 4 -6.19 -11.22 -20.79
C LYS A 4 -5.18 -10.07 -20.59
N HIS A 5 -4.20 -10.23 -19.70
CA HIS A 5 -3.11 -9.27 -19.48
C HIS A 5 -1.77 -10.00 -19.45
N THR A 6 -0.79 -9.46 -20.19
CA THR A 6 0.61 -9.84 -19.99
C THR A 6 1.06 -9.41 -18.60
N ARG A 7 2.03 -10.11 -18.00
CA ARG A 7 2.60 -9.76 -16.68
C ARG A 7 3.00 -8.28 -16.58
N THR A 8 3.49 -7.72 -17.68
CA THR A 8 3.84 -6.31 -17.82
C THR A 8 2.62 -5.39 -17.79
N GLY A 9 1.51 -5.79 -18.41
CA GLY A 9 0.25 -5.04 -18.35
C GLY A 9 -0.37 -5.01 -16.96
N ALA A 10 -0.35 -6.16 -16.27
CA ALA A 10 -0.86 -6.26 -14.89
C ALA A 10 -0.07 -5.37 -13.91
N ARG A 11 1.27 -5.33 -14.04
CA ARG A 11 2.11 -4.43 -13.23
C ARG A 11 1.79 -2.97 -13.51
N ARG A 12 1.72 -2.56 -14.79
CA ARG A 12 1.39 -1.18 -15.19
C ARG A 12 0.07 -0.70 -14.62
N SER A 13 -0.98 -1.53 -14.64
CA SER A 13 -2.27 -1.13 -14.06
C SER A 13 -2.22 -0.97 -12.53
N GLY A 14 -1.34 -1.71 -11.85
CA GLY A 14 -1.08 -1.50 -10.44
C GLY A 14 -0.37 -0.17 -10.17
N ASP A 15 0.67 0.12 -10.96
CA ASP A 15 1.42 1.37 -10.89
C ASP A 15 0.50 2.59 -11.18
N ASP A 16 -0.35 2.51 -12.22
CA ASP A 16 -1.33 3.56 -12.56
C ASP A 16 -2.31 3.82 -11.40
N TYR A 17 -2.76 2.77 -10.70
CA TYR A 17 -3.66 2.94 -9.55
C TYR A 17 -2.95 3.57 -8.35
N GLN A 18 -1.69 3.19 -8.10
CA GLN A 18 -0.87 3.83 -7.08
C GLN A 18 -0.68 5.32 -7.37
N ASP A 19 -0.43 5.69 -8.63
CA ASP A 19 -0.32 7.07 -9.07
C ASP A 19 -1.61 7.87 -8.81
N ILE A 20 -2.78 7.28 -9.08
CA ILE A 20 -4.07 7.92 -8.78
C ILE A 20 -4.22 8.19 -7.28
N ILE A 21 -3.84 7.25 -6.42
CA ILE A 21 -3.90 7.46 -4.97
C ILE A 21 -2.88 8.51 -4.53
N ALA A 22 -1.68 8.54 -5.12
CA ALA A 22 -0.68 9.56 -4.84
C ALA A 22 -1.18 10.96 -5.23
N LEU A 23 -1.82 11.10 -6.40
CA LEU A 23 -2.45 12.34 -6.85
C LEU A 23 -3.55 12.82 -5.90
N ASP A 24 -4.40 11.92 -5.38
CA ASP A 24 -5.40 12.27 -4.37
C ASP A 24 -4.77 12.86 -3.10
N VAL A 25 -3.65 12.28 -2.64
CA VAL A 25 -2.91 12.84 -1.49
C VAL A 25 -2.30 14.20 -1.84
N MET A 26 -1.71 14.36 -3.03
CA MET A 26 -1.15 15.64 -3.47
C MET A 26 -2.21 16.74 -3.55
N VAL A 27 -3.41 16.44 -4.06
CA VAL A 27 -4.54 17.39 -4.08
C VAL A 27 -4.91 17.80 -2.65
N LYS A 28 -5.01 16.85 -1.72
CA LYS A 28 -5.31 17.15 -0.29
C LYS A 28 -4.24 18.03 0.37
N ILE A 29 -2.98 17.87 -0.02
CA ILE A 29 -1.88 18.73 0.45
C ILE A 29 -2.04 20.13 -0.13
N LEU A 30 -2.35 20.27 -1.42
CA LEU A 30 -2.56 21.57 -2.07
C LEU A 30 -3.80 22.31 -1.54
N GLU A 31 -4.88 21.59 -1.23
CA GLU A 31 -6.09 22.16 -0.62
C GLU A 31 -5.86 22.61 0.82
N HIS A 32 -4.91 21.97 1.52
CA HIS A 32 -4.64 22.20 2.93
C HIS A 32 -3.14 22.21 3.25
N PRO A 33 -2.40 23.19 2.71
CA PRO A 33 -0.95 23.23 2.79
C PRO A 33 -0.43 23.47 4.22
N ASP A 34 -1.30 23.95 5.12
CA ASP A 34 -1.00 24.13 6.54
C ASP A 34 -0.98 22.81 7.33
N ARG A 35 -1.50 21.72 6.75
CA ARG A 35 -1.63 20.42 7.44
C ARG A 35 -0.51 19.45 7.11
N TYR A 36 0.26 19.69 6.06
CA TYR A 36 1.27 18.76 5.54
C TYR A 36 2.57 19.48 5.22
N GLU A 37 3.69 18.82 5.49
CA GLU A 37 5.02 19.31 5.16
C GLU A 37 5.52 18.74 3.83
N TRP A 38 5.34 17.43 3.63
CA TRP A 38 5.81 16.75 2.43
C TRP A 38 5.05 15.43 2.17
N ILE A 39 5.19 14.94 0.94
CA ILE A 39 4.77 13.62 0.48
C ILE A 39 5.96 12.91 -0.18
N GLN A 40 6.04 11.61 0.01
CA GLN A 40 6.97 10.71 -0.64
C GLN A 40 6.18 9.52 -1.22
N VAL A 41 6.46 9.19 -2.48
CA VAL A 41 5.92 8.01 -3.17
C VAL A 41 7.05 6.99 -3.30
N GLU A 42 6.74 5.70 -3.22
CA GLU A 42 7.75 4.61 -3.20
C GLU A 42 8.79 4.83 -2.07
N ALA A 43 8.29 5.03 -0.85
CA ALA A 43 9.09 5.29 0.34
C ALA A 43 9.64 3.96 0.92
N ASP A 44 10.62 3.36 0.22
CA ASP A 44 11.21 2.03 0.51
C ASP A 44 11.63 1.82 1.98
N ASP A 45 11.98 2.91 2.69
CA ASP A 45 12.41 2.85 4.09
C ASP A 45 11.29 2.48 5.08
N TYR A 46 10.01 2.51 4.66
CA TYR A 46 8.84 2.25 5.51
C TYR A 46 8.31 0.81 5.47
N GLY A 47 9.02 -0.09 4.78
CA GLY A 47 8.75 -1.53 4.84
C GLY A 47 7.54 -1.93 3.99
N ALA A 48 6.47 -2.45 4.56
CA ALA A 48 5.24 -2.79 3.83
C ALA A 48 4.22 -1.63 3.78
N LEU A 49 4.57 -0.47 4.32
CA LEU A 49 3.75 0.75 4.39
C LEU A 49 4.42 1.89 3.60
N ASP A 50 4.99 1.53 2.46
CA ASP A 50 5.95 2.29 1.66
C ASP A 50 5.34 2.94 0.42
N ASP A 51 4.18 2.49 -0.06
CA ASP A 51 3.65 2.96 -1.35
C ASP A 51 3.46 4.49 -1.38
N ILE A 52 2.86 5.08 -0.34
CA ILE A 52 2.72 6.55 -0.17
C ILE A 52 2.86 6.93 1.32
N VAL A 53 3.75 7.86 1.61
CA VAL A 53 4.00 8.41 2.95
C VAL A 53 3.90 9.93 2.91
N SER A 54 3.29 10.54 3.93
CA SER A 54 3.29 12.00 4.09
C SER A 54 3.49 12.40 5.55
N LEU A 55 4.20 13.51 5.75
CA LEU A 55 4.40 14.12 7.06
C LEU A 55 3.43 15.27 7.24
N ARG A 56 2.74 15.28 8.39
CA ARG A 56 1.90 16.40 8.82
C ARG A 56 2.71 17.42 9.60
N THR A 57 2.24 18.67 9.60
CA THR A 57 2.88 19.79 10.32
C THR A 57 2.88 19.63 11.84
N ASP A 58 2.12 18.68 12.40
CA ASP A 58 2.16 18.32 13.82
C ASP A 58 3.15 17.17 14.12
N GLY A 59 4.02 16.86 13.16
CA GLY A 59 5.04 15.82 13.22
C GLY A 59 4.52 14.40 13.08
N SER A 60 3.23 14.21 12.75
CA SER A 60 2.63 12.87 12.61
C SER A 60 2.61 12.37 11.17
N TYR A 61 2.83 11.07 10.98
CA TYR A 61 2.88 10.42 9.67
C TYR A 61 1.52 9.88 9.24
N VAL A 62 1.23 10.01 7.94
CA VAL A 62 0.15 9.30 7.24
C VAL A 62 0.81 8.34 6.26
N VAL A 63 0.58 7.04 6.45
CA VAL A 63 1.19 5.96 5.64
C VAL A 63 0.11 5.12 4.96
N LYS A 64 0.32 4.82 3.68
CA LYS A 64 -0.67 4.12 2.85
C LYS A 64 0.03 3.02 2.06
N GLN A 65 -0.46 1.79 2.23
CA GLN A 65 -0.14 0.68 1.32
C GLN A 65 -1.27 0.54 0.29
N VAL A 66 -0.93 0.44 -0.98
CA VAL A 66 -1.86 0.25 -2.09
C VAL A 66 -1.79 -1.20 -2.58
N LYS A 67 -2.96 -1.81 -2.77
CA LYS A 67 -3.11 -3.11 -3.42
C LYS A 67 -4.19 -3.01 -4.48
N PHE A 68 -3.87 -3.50 -5.67
CA PHE A 68 -4.73 -3.42 -6.83
C PHE A 68 -4.99 -4.81 -7.41
N ALA A 69 -6.26 -5.15 -7.60
CA ALA A 69 -6.69 -6.37 -8.25
C ALA A 69 -6.89 -6.14 -9.75
N VAL A 70 -6.06 -6.78 -10.58
CA VAL A 70 -6.13 -6.65 -12.05
C VAL A 70 -7.30 -7.46 -12.60
N ASN A 71 -7.53 -8.66 -12.07
CA ASN A 71 -8.73 -9.43 -12.37
C ASN A 71 -9.57 -9.61 -11.08
N PRO A 72 -10.53 -8.72 -10.78
CA PRO A 72 -11.22 -8.73 -9.48
C PRO A 72 -12.02 -10.00 -9.18
N GLU A 73 -12.38 -10.78 -10.21
CA GLU A 73 -13.07 -12.07 -10.05
C GLU A 73 -12.13 -13.20 -9.64
N GLU A 74 -10.83 -13.09 -9.97
CA GLU A 74 -9.80 -14.10 -9.67
C GLU A 74 -8.84 -13.65 -8.55
N ASP A 75 -8.60 -12.35 -8.42
CA ASP A 75 -7.68 -11.69 -7.49
C ASP A 75 -8.45 -11.01 -6.36
N THR A 76 -9.19 -11.76 -5.55
CA THR A 76 -9.93 -11.17 -4.43
C THR A 76 -8.98 -10.65 -3.36
N LEU A 77 -9.02 -9.34 -3.10
CA LEU A 77 -8.27 -8.70 -2.01
C LEU A 77 -9.07 -8.78 -0.69
N ASP A 78 -9.34 -10.01 -0.25
CA ASP A 78 -10.13 -10.35 0.93
C ASP A 78 -9.27 -10.81 2.12
N TRP A 79 -9.90 -11.29 3.18
CA TRP A 79 -9.21 -11.77 4.37
C TRP A 79 -8.36 -13.01 4.11
N GLU A 80 -8.77 -13.91 3.22
CA GLU A 80 -7.97 -15.08 2.87
C GLU A 80 -6.67 -14.63 2.22
N TYR A 81 -6.74 -13.70 1.27
CA TYR A 81 -5.55 -13.09 0.67
C TYR A 81 -4.62 -12.43 1.70
N LEU A 82 -5.17 -11.65 2.64
CA LEU A 82 -4.38 -10.93 3.65
C LEU A 82 -3.70 -11.87 4.66
N LEU A 83 -4.38 -12.98 5.00
CA LEU A 83 -3.93 -13.94 6.00
C LEU A 83 -3.10 -15.09 5.41
N ALA A 84 -3.17 -15.30 4.10
CA ALA A 84 -2.45 -16.37 3.41
C ALA A 84 -0.94 -16.32 3.69
N GLN A 85 -0.39 -17.48 4.06
CA GLN A 85 1.03 -17.68 4.28
C GLN A 85 1.59 -18.61 3.21
N LYS A 86 2.63 -18.15 2.51
CA LYS A 86 3.37 -18.98 1.54
C LYS A 86 4.44 -19.78 2.26
N LYS A 87 4.77 -20.98 1.77
CA LYS A 87 5.92 -21.73 2.30
C LYS A 87 7.23 -21.10 1.83
N GLY A 88 8.15 -20.90 2.76
CA GLY A 88 9.52 -20.48 2.48
C GLY A 88 10.37 -21.63 1.94
N LYS A 89 11.61 -21.33 1.56
CA LYS A 89 12.57 -22.31 1.00
C LYS A 89 12.79 -23.53 1.91
N ASN A 90 12.67 -23.35 3.22
CA ASN A 90 12.89 -24.38 4.23
C ASN A 90 11.58 -25.06 4.69
N GLY A 91 10.47 -24.85 3.97
CA GLY A 91 9.15 -25.37 4.34
C GLY A 91 8.43 -24.58 5.44
N ALA A 92 9.13 -23.75 6.21
CA ALA A 92 8.54 -22.87 7.22
C ALA A 92 7.61 -21.81 6.58
N PRO A 93 6.49 -21.43 7.25
CA PRO A 93 5.60 -20.41 6.73
C PRO A 93 6.27 -19.02 6.71
N LEU A 94 6.12 -18.30 5.60
CA LEU A 94 6.47 -16.88 5.52
C LEU A 94 5.37 -16.05 6.16
N LYS A 95 5.73 -14.85 6.63
CA LYS A 95 4.76 -13.85 7.12
C LYS A 95 3.70 -13.59 6.04
N SER A 96 2.43 -13.57 6.46
CA SER A 96 1.31 -13.12 5.63
C SER A 96 1.44 -11.62 5.32
N LEU A 97 0.61 -11.12 4.40
CA LEU A 97 0.61 -9.69 4.09
C LEU A 97 0.22 -8.87 5.31
N LEU A 98 -0.81 -9.29 6.05
CA LEU A 98 -1.24 -8.62 7.28
C LEU A 98 -0.14 -8.63 8.35
N GLN A 99 0.61 -9.73 8.50
CA GLN A 99 1.72 -9.79 9.45
C GLN A 99 2.88 -8.86 9.05
N LYS A 100 3.19 -8.75 7.75
CA LYS A 100 4.20 -7.80 7.27
C LYS A 100 3.75 -6.36 7.52
N TRP A 101 2.49 -6.05 7.20
CA TRP A 101 1.89 -4.75 7.43
C TRP A 101 1.93 -4.38 8.93
N SER A 102 1.52 -5.30 9.82
CA SER A 102 1.58 -5.10 11.28
C SER A 102 3.00 -4.86 11.78
N SER A 103 3.98 -5.66 11.32
CA SER A 103 5.38 -5.45 11.72
C SER A 103 5.93 -4.10 11.25
N SER A 104 5.53 -3.61 10.07
CA SER A 104 5.92 -2.28 9.60
C SER A 104 5.25 -1.17 10.41
N LEU A 105 3.97 -1.33 10.75
CA LEU A 105 3.24 -0.41 11.60
C LEU A 105 3.86 -0.30 12.99
N GLU A 106 4.18 -1.43 13.62
CA GLU A 106 4.83 -1.48 14.94
C GLU A 106 6.16 -0.71 14.95
N ARG A 107 6.96 -0.85 13.89
CA ARG A 107 8.21 -0.09 13.75
C ARG A 107 7.95 1.41 13.64
N ILE A 108 7.01 1.83 12.81
CA ILE A 108 6.66 3.25 12.66
C ILE A 108 6.16 3.83 13.99
N LEU A 109 5.33 3.09 14.73
CA LEU A 109 4.83 3.51 16.05
C LEU A 109 5.92 3.60 17.11
N ALA A 110 6.99 2.81 17.00
CA ALA A 110 8.14 2.89 17.89
C ALA A 110 9.02 4.12 17.62
N ASP A 111 9.15 4.48 16.33
CA ASP A 111 10.11 5.51 15.89
C ASP A 111 9.46 6.88 15.65
N SER A 112 8.13 6.98 15.57
CA SER A 112 7.44 8.18 15.08
C SER A 112 6.01 8.31 15.59
N LYS A 113 5.48 9.54 15.54
CA LYS A 113 4.06 9.81 15.79
C LYS A 113 3.26 9.42 14.55
N LEU A 114 2.24 8.58 14.72
CA LEU A 114 1.37 8.15 13.62
C LEU A 114 0.01 8.87 13.68
N HIS A 115 -0.44 9.41 12.56
CA HIS A 115 -1.79 9.93 12.38
C HIS A 115 -2.73 8.87 11.81
N GLU A 116 -2.28 8.19 10.75
CA GLU A 116 -3.09 7.24 10.00
C GLU A 116 -2.17 6.20 9.34
N ALA A 117 -2.57 4.93 9.42
CA ALA A 117 -2.02 3.87 8.59
C ALA A 117 -3.19 3.17 7.88
N SER A 118 -3.09 3.00 6.56
CA SER A 118 -4.18 2.41 5.77
C SER A 118 -3.68 1.42 4.72
N LEU A 119 -4.51 0.41 4.46
CA LEU A 119 -4.41 -0.45 3.28
C LEU A 119 -5.52 -0.06 2.31
N ILE A 120 -5.15 0.52 1.18
CA ILE A 120 -6.07 0.96 0.14
C ILE A 120 -6.19 -0.15 -0.90
N LYS A 121 -7.42 -0.56 -1.16
CA LYS A 121 -7.74 -1.58 -2.15
C LYS A 121 -8.38 -0.93 -3.37
N GLY A 122 -7.87 -1.26 -4.55
CA GLY A 122 -8.43 -0.88 -5.84
C GLY A 122 -8.87 -2.08 -6.67
N ARG A 123 -9.83 -1.84 -7.54
CA ARG A 123 -10.23 -2.76 -8.62
C ARG A 123 -10.62 -1.94 -9.84
N ILE A 124 -10.31 -2.42 -11.04
CA ILE A 124 -10.96 -1.90 -12.25
C ILE A 124 -12.38 -2.49 -12.29
N GLN A 125 -13.40 -1.62 -12.30
CA GLN A 125 -14.71 -2.02 -12.82
C GLN A 125 -14.66 -1.76 -14.34
N ALA A 126 -14.74 -2.85 -15.10
CA ALA A 126 -14.96 -2.78 -16.55
C ALA A 126 -16.44 -2.52 -16.84
#